data_AF-A0A1B6B7M8-F1
#
_entry.id   AF-A0A1B6B7M8-F1
#
_cell.length_a   1.000
_cell.length_b   1.000
_cell.length_c   1.000
_cell.angle_alpha   90.00
_cell.angle_beta   90.00
_cell.angle_gamma   90.00
#
_symmetry.space_group_name_H-M   'P 1'
#
loop_
_entity.id
_entity.type
_entity.pdbx_description
1 polymer ?
#
loop_
_entity_poly.entity_id
_entity_poly.type
_entity_poly.pdbx_seq_one_letter_code
_entity_poly.pdbx_strand_id
1 'polypeptide(L)'
;MSQKNRALLFDLIFFMIIVVLGEFINSRALSDFYSGYYFSVTLIVSFIMIFRWGAYGIPFAMLSGLVTYLFMGETHLETALIYIFGNMGIVSSYLFLKWQTTDEVKQQTGLCLPFVLSGYMTIVVLRGVIMALLGEDLLSACFLVLSNEMLNIIAVTLFVTLLMKQKSIMIHLKALYEQEEVKDEH
;
A
#
# COMPACT_ATOMS: atom_id res chain seq x y z
N MET A 1 -12.89 -19.40 -15.17
CA MET A 1 -12.19 -18.26 -14.55
C MET A 1 -11.49 -17.49 -15.66
N SER A 2 -11.84 -16.21 -15.86
CA SER A 2 -11.20 -15.34 -16.88
C SER A 2 -9.68 -15.26 -16.65
N GLN A 3 -8.90 -15.09 -17.71
CA GLN A 3 -7.44 -14.93 -17.61
C GLN A 3 -7.06 -13.74 -16.72
N LYS A 4 -7.84 -12.64 -16.77
CA LYS A 4 -7.73 -11.48 -15.87
C LYS A 4 -7.81 -11.88 -14.39
N ASN A 5 -8.75 -12.76 -14.04
CA ASN A 5 -8.92 -13.23 -12.67
C ASN A 5 -7.76 -14.12 -12.22
N ARG A 6 -7.15 -14.89 -13.15
CA ARG A 6 -5.96 -15.71 -12.85
C ARG A 6 -4.75 -14.83 -12.56
N ALA A 7 -4.55 -13.77 -13.33
CA ALA A 7 -3.44 -12.83 -13.13
C ALA A 7 -3.60 -11.99 -11.87
N LEU A 8 -4.82 -11.52 -11.59
CA LEU A 8 -5.13 -10.87 -10.31
C LEU A 8 -4.83 -11.81 -9.14
N LEU A 9 -5.27 -13.08 -9.23
CA LEU A 9 -4.99 -14.08 -8.19
C LEU A 9 -3.50 -14.34 -8.02
N PHE A 10 -2.76 -14.45 -9.12
CA PHE A 10 -1.31 -14.61 -9.11
C PHE A 10 -0.64 -13.42 -8.41
N ASP A 11 -0.97 -12.19 -8.81
CA ASP A 11 -0.41 -10.97 -8.20
C ASP A 11 -0.77 -10.92 -6.71
N LEU A 12 -2.02 -11.21 -6.33
CA LEU A 12 -2.45 -11.23 -4.91
C LEU A 12 -1.63 -12.24 -4.10
N ILE A 13 -1.44 -13.46 -4.59
CA ILE A 13 -0.66 -14.50 -3.89
C ILE A 13 0.81 -14.08 -3.79
N PHE A 14 1.39 -13.65 -4.91
CA PHE A 14 2.80 -13.24 -4.98
C PHE A 14 3.08 -12.07 -4.03
N PHE A 15 2.24 -11.04 -4.07
CA PHE A 15 2.37 -9.88 -3.21
C PHE A 15 2.08 -10.19 -1.75
N MET A 16 1.14 -11.10 -1.45
CA MET A 16 0.91 -11.55 -0.08
C MET A 16 2.14 -12.29 0.47
N ILE A 17 2.81 -13.13 -0.33
CA ILE A 17 4.07 -13.78 0.06
C ILE A 17 5.15 -12.74 0.37
N ILE A 18 5.30 -11.72 -0.47
CA ILE A 18 6.25 -10.63 -0.24
C ILE A 18 5.93 -9.89 1.06
N VAL A 19 4.65 -9.58 1.31
CA VAL A 19 4.22 -8.92 2.54
C VAL A 19 4.56 -9.78 3.76
N VAL A 20 4.17 -11.05 3.77
CA VAL A 20 4.44 -11.95 4.91
C VAL A 20 5.94 -12.09 5.18
N LEU A 21 6.75 -12.30 4.13
CA LEU A 21 8.21 -12.40 4.28
C LEU A 21 8.83 -11.07 4.72
N GLY A 22 8.37 -9.97 4.14
CA GLY A 22 8.83 -8.62 4.48
C GLY A 22 8.54 -8.27 5.92
N GLU A 23 7.32 -8.54 6.38
CA GLU A 23 6.92 -8.30 7.77
C GLU A 23 7.62 -9.24 8.76
N PHE A 24 7.86 -10.50 8.38
CA PHE A 24 8.68 -11.39 9.18
C PHE A 24 10.11 -10.83 9.34
N ILE A 25 10.77 -10.43 8.25
CA ILE A 25 12.11 -9.83 8.31
C ILE A 25 12.10 -8.56 9.16
N ASN A 26 11.10 -7.69 8.94
CA ASN A 26 10.96 -6.43 9.69
C ASN A 26 10.75 -6.68 11.19
N SER A 27 9.92 -7.65 11.58
CA SER A 27 9.71 -8.02 12.98
C SER A 27 11.00 -8.52 13.66
N ARG A 28 11.85 -9.25 12.93
CA ARG A 28 13.15 -9.71 13.43
C ARG A 28 14.18 -8.59 13.48
N ALA A 29 14.18 -7.71 12.49
CA ALA A 29 15.05 -6.54 12.50
C ALA A 29 14.72 -5.61 13.68
N LEU A 30 13.44 -5.40 13.98
CA LEU A 30 13.01 -4.58 15.12
C LEU A 30 13.41 -5.17 16.46
N SER A 31 13.35 -6.50 16.63
CA SER A 31 13.82 -7.15 17.86
C SER A 31 15.33 -6.99 18.07
N ASP A 32 16.09 -6.91 16.98
CA ASP A 32 17.55 -6.90 17.02
C ASP A 32 18.14 -5.48 17.06
N PHE A 33 17.47 -4.50 16.44
CA PHE A 33 18.02 -3.15 16.25
C PHE A 33 17.43 -2.04 17.14
N TYR A 34 16.39 -2.30 17.96
CA TYR A 34 15.79 -1.33 18.91
C TYR A 34 15.56 0.08 18.35
N SER A 35 15.44 0.23 17.03
CA SER A 35 15.09 1.49 16.41
C SER A 35 13.57 1.59 16.49
N GLY A 36 13.04 2.62 17.13
CA GLY A 36 11.58 2.88 17.18
C GLY A 36 10.95 3.20 15.81
N TYR A 37 11.58 2.78 14.71
CA TYR A 37 11.17 3.04 13.34
C TYR A 37 10.76 1.75 12.66
N TYR A 38 9.51 1.70 12.22
CA TYR A 38 8.91 0.53 11.57
C TYR A 38 8.89 0.71 10.05
N PHE A 39 9.54 -0.20 9.32
CA PHE A 39 9.58 -0.17 7.85
C PHE A 39 8.50 -1.09 7.24
N SER A 40 7.36 -0.53 6.84
CA SER A 40 6.20 -1.30 6.37
C SER A 40 6.33 -1.71 4.90
N VAL A 41 6.68 -2.97 4.66
CA VAL A 41 6.62 -3.58 3.32
C VAL A 41 5.18 -3.66 2.82
N THR A 42 4.24 -3.88 3.74
CA THR A 42 2.79 -3.86 3.51
C THR A 42 2.32 -2.65 2.70
N LEU A 43 2.68 -1.44 3.11
CA LEU A 43 2.20 -0.23 2.43
C LEU A 43 2.80 -0.12 1.03
N ILE A 44 4.10 -0.40 0.84
CA ILE A 44 4.75 -0.41 -0.48
C ILE A 44 3.98 -1.28 -1.47
N VAL A 45 3.72 -2.52 -1.07
CA VAL A 45 3.03 -3.49 -1.93
C VAL A 45 1.57 -3.07 -2.19
N SER A 46 0.92 -2.45 -1.21
CA SER A 46 -0.45 -1.96 -1.35
C SER A 46 -0.57 -0.82 -2.38
N PHE A 47 0.38 0.13 -2.40
CA PHE A 47 0.42 1.17 -3.43
C PHE A 47 0.65 0.59 -4.83
N ILE A 48 1.51 -0.42 -4.96
CA ILE A 48 1.74 -1.13 -6.23
C ILE A 48 0.46 -1.83 -6.68
N MET A 49 -0.26 -2.49 -5.77
CA MET A 49 -1.53 -3.15 -6.06
C MET A 49 -2.61 -2.18 -6.52
N ILE A 50 -2.72 -1.00 -5.89
CA ILE A 50 -3.63 0.05 -6.35
C ILE A 50 -3.23 0.54 -7.74
N PHE A 51 -1.94 0.73 -7.98
CA PHE A 51 -1.48 1.19 -9.28
C PHE A 51 -1.79 0.18 -10.41
N ARG A 52 -1.63 -1.12 -10.14
CA ARG A 52 -1.87 -2.18 -11.13
C ARG A 52 -3.35 -2.51 -11.30
N TRP A 53 -4.04 -2.76 -10.20
CA TRP A 53 -5.37 -3.35 -10.16
C TRP A 53 -6.45 -2.40 -9.62
N GLY A 54 -6.11 -1.15 -9.29
CA GLY A 54 -7.07 -0.17 -8.82
C GLY A 54 -7.68 -0.55 -7.48
N ALA A 55 -9.00 -0.64 -7.43
CA ALA A 55 -9.75 -0.84 -6.18
C ALA A 55 -9.38 -2.13 -5.43
N TYR A 56 -8.88 -3.17 -6.12
CA TYR A 56 -8.44 -4.42 -5.48
C TYR A 56 -7.26 -4.21 -4.51
N GLY A 57 -6.49 -3.13 -4.65
CA GLY A 57 -5.44 -2.78 -3.69
C GLY A 57 -5.98 -2.32 -2.34
N ILE A 58 -7.25 -1.89 -2.23
CA ILE A 58 -7.87 -1.46 -0.98
C ILE A 58 -8.09 -2.63 -0.01
N PRO A 59 -8.85 -3.71 -0.37
CA PRO A 59 -8.98 -4.85 0.52
C PRO A 59 -7.64 -5.54 0.76
N PHE A 60 -6.70 -5.50 -0.21
CA PHE A 60 -5.33 -5.96 0.01
C PHE A 60 -4.63 -5.18 1.12
N ALA A 61 -4.73 -3.84 1.14
CA ALA A 61 -4.14 -2.98 2.17
C ALA A 61 -4.69 -3.24 3.58
N MET A 62 -5.97 -3.60 3.67
CA MET A 62 -6.60 -3.99 4.94
C MET A 62 -6.08 -5.35 5.42
N LEU A 63 -6.02 -6.34 4.51
CA LEU A 63 -5.52 -7.68 4.81
C LEU A 63 -4.03 -7.66 5.21
N SER A 64 -3.22 -6.86 4.53
CA SER A 64 -1.81 -6.69 4.86
C SER A 64 -1.63 -5.93 6.19
N GLY A 65 -2.53 -4.98 6.51
CA GLY A 65 -2.57 -4.36 7.84
C GLY A 65 -2.81 -5.37 8.97
N LEU A 66 -3.66 -6.37 8.74
CA LEU A 66 -3.83 -7.49 9.67
C LEU A 66 -2.55 -8.33 9.80
N VAL A 67 -1.84 -8.58 8.68
CA VAL A 67 -0.55 -9.29 8.71
C VAL A 67 0.47 -8.52 9.57
N THR A 68 0.62 -7.21 9.34
CA THR A 68 1.46 -6.33 10.18
C THR A 68 1.12 -6.47 11.66
N TYR A 69 -0.15 -6.36 12.03
CA TYR A 69 -0.60 -6.50 13.42
C TYR A 69 -0.18 -7.85 14.03
N LEU A 70 -0.35 -8.96 13.30
CA LEU A 70 0.02 -10.29 13.78
C LEU A 70 1.55 -10.44 14.01
N PHE A 71 2.38 -9.78 13.20
CA PHE A 71 3.84 -9.84 13.33
C PHE A 71 4.41 -8.89 14.38
N MET A 72 3.68 -7.84 14.76
CA MET A 72 4.07 -6.95 15.86
C MET A 72 3.97 -7.63 17.23
N GLY A 73 3.27 -8.77 17.33
CA GLY A 73 3.10 -9.50 18.59
C GLY A 73 2.23 -8.76 19.62
N GLU A 74 1.57 -7.68 19.20
CA GLU A 74 0.63 -6.95 20.05
C GLU A 74 -0.69 -7.71 20.16
N THR A 75 -1.29 -7.66 21.35
CA THR A 75 -2.58 -8.31 21.63
C THR A 75 -3.72 -7.31 21.77
N HIS A 76 -3.40 -6.01 21.68
CA HIS A 76 -4.39 -4.95 21.84
C HIS A 76 -5.22 -4.80 20.56
N LEU A 77 -6.52 -4.97 20.70
CA LEU A 77 -7.49 -4.81 19.61
C LEU A 77 -7.43 -3.41 19.00
N GLU A 78 -7.06 -2.41 19.80
CA GLU A 78 -6.83 -1.02 19.38
C GLU A 78 -5.80 -0.92 18.26
N THR A 79 -4.67 -1.62 18.40
CA THR A 79 -3.62 -1.69 17.38
C THR A 79 -4.15 -2.30 16.09
N ALA A 80 -4.92 -3.39 16.18
CA ALA A 80 -5.56 -3.99 15.01
C ALA A 80 -6.49 -3.00 14.29
N LEU A 81 -7.28 -2.22 15.03
CA LEU A 81 -8.15 -1.20 14.44
C LEU A 81 -7.35 -0.12 13.71
N ILE A 82 -6.28 0.39 14.34
CA ILE A 82 -5.42 1.42 13.75
C ILE A 82 -4.81 0.93 12.44
N TYR A 83 -4.27 -0.28 12.39
CA TYR A 83 -3.63 -0.78 11.16
C TYR A 83 -4.64 -1.18 10.08
N ILE A 84 -5.69 -1.91 10.41
CA ILE A 84 -6.65 -2.41 9.42
C ILE A 84 -7.48 -1.26 8.85
N PHE A 85 -8.11 -0.45 9.70
CA PHE A 85 -8.95 0.65 9.26
C PHE A 85 -8.13 1.87 8.84
N GLY A 86 -7.02 2.16 9.52
CA GLY A 86 -6.14 3.25 9.11
C GLY A 86 -5.55 3.05 7.71
N ASN A 87 -5.23 1.81 7.33
CA ASN A 87 -4.75 1.51 5.97
C ASN A 87 -5.81 1.75 4.88
N MET A 88 -7.10 1.83 5.22
CA MET A 88 -8.13 2.19 4.25
C MET A 88 -7.94 3.60 3.69
N GLY A 89 -7.17 4.46 4.35
CA GLY A 89 -6.79 5.77 3.84
C GLY A 89 -6.15 5.72 2.44
N ILE A 90 -5.59 4.56 2.04
CA ILE A 90 -5.06 4.33 0.71
C ILE A 90 -6.11 4.50 -0.42
N VAL A 91 -7.41 4.49 -0.09
CA VAL A 91 -8.51 4.83 -1.01
C VAL A 91 -8.26 6.13 -1.76
N SER A 92 -7.68 7.15 -1.11
CA SER A 92 -7.44 8.44 -1.75
C SER A 92 -6.46 8.34 -2.92
N SER A 93 -5.47 7.44 -2.86
CA SER A 93 -4.59 7.14 -3.99
C SER A 93 -5.32 6.46 -5.15
N TYR A 94 -6.29 5.59 -4.85
CA TYR A 94 -7.16 5.04 -5.89
C TYR A 94 -8.05 6.11 -6.51
N LEU A 95 -8.64 7.01 -5.70
CA LEU A 95 -9.42 8.14 -6.18
C LEU A 95 -8.56 9.11 -7.01
N PHE A 96 -7.30 9.30 -6.63
CA PHE A 96 -6.33 10.04 -7.44
C PHE A 96 -6.16 9.40 -8.81
N LEU A 97 -6.03 8.08 -8.90
CA LEU A 97 -5.95 7.36 -10.18
C LEU A 97 -7.24 7.37 -11.01
N LYS A 98 -8.38 7.71 -10.40
CA LYS A 98 -9.64 7.98 -11.12
C LYS A 98 -9.66 9.36 -11.75
N TRP A 99 -8.96 10.32 -11.13
CA TRP A 99 -8.86 11.69 -11.65
C TRP A 99 -7.71 11.85 -12.64
N GLN A 100 -6.57 11.20 -12.38
CA GLN A 100 -5.39 11.14 -13.23
C GLN A 100 -5.20 9.69 -13.66
N THR A 101 -5.28 9.39 -14.94
CA THR A 101 -5.17 8.02 -15.43
C THR A 101 -3.80 7.43 -15.10
N THR A 102 -3.74 6.11 -14.95
CA THR A 102 -2.50 5.39 -14.65
C THR A 102 -1.40 5.72 -15.67
N ASP A 103 -1.75 5.97 -16.94
CA ASP A 103 -0.78 6.28 -17.99
C ASP A 103 -0.24 7.72 -17.91
N GLU A 104 -1.05 8.69 -17.51
CA GLU A 104 -0.59 10.06 -17.23
C GLU A 104 0.43 10.06 -16.09
N VAL A 105 0.15 9.32 -15.02
CA VAL A 105 1.05 9.18 -13.87
C VAL A 105 2.38 8.52 -14.27
N LYS A 106 2.37 7.56 -15.21
CA LYS A 106 3.61 6.95 -15.74
C LYS A 106 4.47 7.94 -16.53
N GLN A 107 3.83 8.79 -17.33
CA GLN A 107 4.54 9.72 -18.22
C GLN A 107 5.13 10.90 -17.45
N GLN A 108 4.46 11.34 -16.40
CA GLN A 108 4.87 12.49 -15.61
C GLN A 108 5.36 12.04 -14.23
N THR A 109 6.68 11.92 -14.06
CA THR A 109 7.29 11.55 -12.77
C THR A 109 6.84 12.47 -11.62
N GLY A 110 6.48 13.73 -11.92
CA GLY A 110 5.92 14.66 -10.94
C GLY A 110 4.57 14.24 -10.35
N LEU A 111 3.77 13.42 -11.03
CA LEU A 111 2.48 12.91 -10.55
C LEU A 111 2.62 11.70 -9.62
N CYS A 112 3.78 11.04 -9.59
CA CYS A 112 4.05 9.92 -8.68
C CYS A 112 4.00 10.35 -7.21
N LEU A 113 4.58 11.51 -6.91
CA LEU A 113 4.65 12.03 -5.54
C LEU A 113 3.24 12.38 -5.01
N PRO A 114 2.39 13.15 -5.71
CA PRO A 114 0.98 13.35 -5.33
C PRO A 114 0.19 12.04 -5.18
N PHE A 115 0.42 11.05 -6.06
CA PHE A 115 -0.22 9.74 -5.94
C PHE A 115 0.12 9.05 -4.61
N VAL A 116 1.40 9.03 -4.22
CA VAL A 116 1.84 8.42 -2.95
C VAL A 116 1.38 9.25 -1.74
N LEU A 117 1.57 10.57 -1.80
CA LEU A 117 1.22 11.48 -0.71
C LEU A 117 -0.27 11.49 -0.42
N SER A 118 -1.14 11.41 -1.43
CA SER A 118 -2.60 11.38 -1.20
C SER A 118 -2.98 10.22 -0.27
N GLY A 119 -2.52 9.00 -0.56
CA GLY A 119 -2.74 7.81 0.26
C GLY A 119 -2.13 7.95 1.65
N TYR A 120 -0.84 8.31 1.73
CA TYR A 120 -0.15 8.36 3.03
C TYR A 120 -0.71 9.42 3.96
N MET A 121 -0.96 10.63 3.47
CA MET A 121 -1.53 11.68 4.32
C MET A 121 -2.91 11.28 4.83
N THR A 122 -3.70 10.59 4.01
CA THR A 122 -5.01 10.06 4.44
C THR A 122 -4.85 8.94 5.47
N ILE A 123 -3.89 8.03 5.30
CA ILE A 123 -3.56 6.99 6.29
C ILE A 123 -3.15 7.62 7.61
N VAL A 124 -2.26 8.62 7.60
CA VAL A 124 -1.79 9.33 8.79
C VAL A 124 -2.96 9.97 9.53
N VAL A 125 -3.80 10.72 8.81
CA VAL A 125 -4.98 11.37 9.40
C VAL A 125 -5.95 10.32 9.95
N LEU A 126 -6.25 9.26 9.20
CA LEU A 126 -7.22 8.25 9.62
C LEU A 126 -6.73 7.47 10.85
N ARG A 127 -5.45 7.09 10.89
CA ARG A 127 -4.84 6.49 12.08
C ARG A 127 -4.85 7.44 13.27
N GLY A 128 -4.50 8.71 13.06
CA GLY A 128 -4.55 9.73 14.10
C GLY A 128 -5.97 9.95 14.65
N VAL A 129 -6.98 9.92 13.79
CA VAL A 129 -8.40 9.99 14.19
C VAL A 129 -8.79 8.76 15.00
N ILE A 130 -8.41 7.54 14.58
CA ILE A 130 -8.69 6.31 15.32
C ILE A 130 -8.03 6.37 16.71
N MET A 131 -6.77 6.79 16.80
CA MET A 131 -6.06 6.97 18.07
C MET A 131 -6.74 8.03 18.95
N ALA A 132 -7.21 9.13 18.37
CA ALA A 132 -7.93 10.16 19.11
C ALA A 132 -9.26 9.66 19.68
N LEU A 133 -9.97 8.80 18.94
CA LEU A 133 -11.17 8.12 19.45
C LEU A 133 -10.87 7.16 20.62
N LEU A 134 -9.63 6.70 20.74
CA LEU A 134 -9.14 5.88 21.85
C LEU A 134 -8.60 6.69 23.04
N GLY A 135 -8.64 8.03 22.96
CA GLY A 135 -8.29 8.93 24.06
C GLY A 135 -6.97 9.68 23.91
N GLU A 136 -6.25 9.50 22.80
CA GLU A 136 -5.06 10.28 22.48
C GLU A 136 -5.41 11.71 21.99
N ASP A 137 -4.49 12.65 22.10
CA ASP A 137 -4.65 13.95 21.44
C ASP A 137 -4.49 13.81 19.92
N LEU A 138 -5.44 14.34 19.14
CA LEU A 138 -5.48 14.16 17.69
C LEU A 138 -4.22 14.68 16.99
N LEU A 139 -3.74 15.87 17.35
CA LEU A 139 -2.57 16.45 16.73
C LEU A 139 -1.33 15.64 17.06
N SER A 140 -1.16 15.29 18.33
CA SER A 140 -0.04 14.48 18.82
C SER A 140 -0.03 13.08 18.17
N ALA A 141 -1.19 12.43 18.05
CA ALA A 141 -1.34 11.15 17.37
C ALA A 141 -0.99 11.25 15.87
N CYS A 142 -1.48 12.27 15.17
CA CYS A 142 -1.12 12.50 13.77
C CYS A 142 0.39 12.70 13.58
N PHE A 143 1.03 13.50 14.45
CA PHE A 143 2.48 13.70 14.41
C PHE A 143 3.25 12.41 14.70
N LEU A 144 2.83 11.64 15.69
CA LEU A 144 3.43 10.34 16.00
C LEU A 144 3.36 9.38 14.81
N VAL A 145 2.19 9.24 14.20
CA VAL A 145 2.02 8.38 13.02
C VAL A 145 2.86 8.90 11.85
N LEU A 146 2.86 10.21 11.60
CA LEU A 146 3.67 10.81 10.54
C LEU A 146 5.17 10.55 10.74
N SER A 147 5.68 10.74 11.97
CA SER A 147 7.07 10.48 12.34
C SER A 147 7.48 9.03 12.09
N ASN A 148 6.62 8.08 12.48
CA ASN A 148 6.86 6.66 12.26
C ASN A 148 6.83 6.27 10.78
N GLU A 149 5.99 6.95 9.98
CA GLU A 149 5.81 6.64 8.56
C GLU A 149 6.74 7.43 7.63
N MET A 150 7.54 8.39 8.11
CA MET A 150 8.38 9.23 7.24
C MET A 150 9.33 8.40 6.35
N LEU A 151 9.98 7.38 6.92
CA LEU A 151 10.87 6.50 6.16
C LEU A 151 10.09 5.68 5.13
N ASN A 152 8.87 5.23 5.47
CA ASN A 152 8.00 4.49 4.55
C ASN A 152 7.51 5.37 3.40
N ILE A 153 7.15 6.63 3.67
CA ILE A 153 6.75 7.59 2.64
C ILE A 153 7.89 7.77 1.62
N ILE A 154 9.11 7.99 2.10
CA ILE A 154 10.29 8.16 1.24
C ILE A 154 10.53 6.89 0.42
N ALA A 155 10.53 5.73 1.08
CA ALA A 155 10.78 4.46 0.41
C ALA A 155 9.70 4.10 -0.61
N VAL A 156 8.41 4.23 -0.28
CA VAL A 156 7.31 4.02 -1.22
C VAL A 156 7.46 4.94 -2.41
N THR A 157 7.73 6.22 -2.19
CA THR A 157 7.91 7.18 -3.27
C THR A 157 9.03 6.75 -4.21
N LEU A 158 10.18 6.31 -3.67
CA LEU A 158 11.29 5.80 -4.46
C LEU A 158 10.93 4.51 -5.21
N PHE A 159 10.40 3.50 -4.52
CA PHE A 159 10.04 2.21 -5.11
C PHE A 159 8.98 2.35 -6.19
N VAL A 160 7.90 3.09 -5.92
CA VAL A 160 6.83 3.34 -6.89
C VAL A 160 7.39 4.08 -8.10
N THR A 161 8.23 5.10 -7.90
CA THR A 161 8.86 5.82 -9.02
C THR A 161 9.78 4.93 -9.85
N LEU A 162 10.59 4.08 -9.21
CA LEU A 162 11.46 3.12 -9.90
C LEU A 162 10.66 2.09 -10.68
N LEU A 163 9.61 1.54 -10.07
CA LEU A 163 8.73 0.56 -10.69
C LEU A 163 7.95 1.16 -11.85
N MET A 164 7.50 2.41 -11.76
CA MET A 164 6.83 3.10 -12.87
C MET A 164 7.76 3.31 -14.07
N LYS A 165 9.07 3.45 -13.85
CA LYS A 165 10.07 3.51 -14.93
C LYS A 165 10.33 2.14 -15.57
N GLN A 166 10.11 1.05 -14.85
CA GLN A 166 10.28 -0.31 -15.38
C GLN A 166 8.96 -0.86 -15.93
N LYS A 167 8.71 -0.62 -17.22
CA LYS A 167 7.52 -1.09 -17.94
C LYS A 167 7.25 -2.59 -17.77
N SER A 168 8.31 -3.41 -17.69
CA SER A 168 8.19 -4.86 -17.62
C SER A 168 7.54 -5.37 -16.34
N ILE A 169 7.95 -4.84 -15.18
CA ILE A 169 7.53 -5.38 -13.88
C ILE A 169 6.07 -5.02 -13.60
N MET A 170 5.62 -3.81 -13.94
CA MET A 170 4.29 -3.32 -13.59
C MET A 170 3.18 -3.66 -14.59
N ILE A 171 3.52 -3.92 -15.86
CA ILE A 171 2.54 -3.84 -16.97
C ILE A 171 2.40 -5.16 -17.72
N HIS A 172 3.43 -5.99 -17.84
CA HIS A 172 3.39 -7.07 -18.84
C HIS A 172 2.22 -8.04 -18.66
N LEU A 173 1.87 -8.43 -17.43
CA LEU A 173 0.68 -9.28 -17.25
C LEU A 173 -0.61 -8.55 -17.64
N LYS A 174 -0.88 -7.35 -17.11
CA LYS A 174 -2.16 -6.66 -17.37
C LYS A 174 -2.35 -6.28 -18.84
N ALA A 175 -1.31 -5.73 -19.49
CA ALA A 175 -1.38 -5.31 -20.88
C ALA A 175 -1.47 -6.47 -21.88
N LEU A 176 -0.92 -7.65 -21.55
CA LEU A 176 -1.11 -8.85 -22.38
C LEU A 176 -2.59 -9.26 -22.43
N TYR A 177 -3.36 -9.07 -21.35
CA TYR A 177 -4.79 -9.41 -21.34
C TYR A 177 -5.68 -8.36 -21.99
N GLU A 178 -5.41 -7.07 -21.78
CA GLU A 178 -6.17 -5.99 -22.44
C GLU A 178 -6.03 -6.06 -23.98
N GLN A 179 -4.94 -6.63 -24.49
CA GLN A 179 -4.75 -6.89 -25.93
C GLN A 179 -5.47 -8.16 -26.44
N GLU A 180 -5.75 -9.13 -25.58
CA GLU A 180 -6.51 -10.34 -25.94
C GLU A 180 -8.03 -10.13 -25.85
N GLU A 181 -8.54 -9.37 -24.87
CA GLU A 181 -9.98 -9.04 -24.79
C GLU A 181 -10.46 -8.31 -26.06
N VAL A 182 -9.62 -7.44 -26.66
CA VAL A 182 -9.93 -6.76 -27.93
C VAL A 182 -9.93 -7.72 -29.13
N LYS A 183 -9.23 -8.86 -29.05
CA LYS A 183 -9.21 -9.87 -30.11
C LYS A 183 -10.41 -10.82 -30.07
N ASP A 184 -10.97 -11.08 -28.89
CA ASP A 184 -12.13 -11.96 -28.74
C ASP A 184 -13.47 -11.25 -29.08
N GLU A 185 -13.46 -9.91 -29.22
CA GLU A 185 -14.61 -9.09 -29.64
C GLU A 185 -14.70 -8.83 -31.15
N HIS A 186 -13.81 -9.42 -31.96
CA HIS A 186 -13.78 -9.32 -33.43
C HIS A 186 -13.86 -10.69 -34.10
#